data_AF-A0A382HMJ9-F1
#
_entry.id   AF-A0A382HMJ9-F1
#
_cell.length_a   1.000
_cell.length_b   1.000
_cell.length_c   1.000
_cell.angle_alpha   90.00
_cell.angle_beta   90.00
_cell.angle_gamma   90.00
#
_symmetry.space_group_name_H-M   'P 1'
#
loop_
_entity.id
_entity.type
_entity.pdbx_description
1 polymer ?
#
loop_
_entity_poly.entity_id
_entity_poly.type
_entity_poly.pdbx_seq_one_letter_code
_entity_poly.pdbx_strand_id
1 'polypeptide(L)'
;MLDLKLIRSQSEAIAENCKNRNVDLDVPELLRLDEEVRGLNTQLDTVRQQRNEISNRMKKPLSNEERQPLIEQSKSLRDEESRIEEKFRGLKEQRDEIQRMIPNLTHPDSPIGRTDEDNLPLREVGKVPEYDFEAKDHVELMEALDLVDFEGGAKVAGQKFYYLKNQAVFLELALANYALNLLREEGFTPFMTPDLARNQILDGIGFNPRGE
;
A
#
# COMPACT_ATOMS: atom_id res chain seq x y z
N MET A 1 3.65 -5.13 -2.18
CA MET A 1 4.40 -4.68 -3.37
C MET A 1 4.97 -5.90 -4.08
N LEU A 2 5.05 -5.88 -5.40
CA LEU A 2 5.75 -6.93 -6.14
C LEU A 2 7.26 -6.86 -5.88
N ASP A 3 7.93 -8.01 -5.90
CA ASP A 3 9.38 -8.11 -5.74
C ASP A 3 10.10 -7.42 -6.92
N LEU A 4 11.11 -6.59 -6.64
CA LEU A 4 11.92 -5.92 -7.66
C LEU A 4 12.60 -6.91 -8.62
N LYS A 5 12.93 -8.12 -8.17
CA LYS A 5 13.45 -9.20 -9.02
C LYS A 5 12.41 -9.64 -10.03
N LEU A 6 11.16 -9.81 -9.61
CA LEU A 6 10.06 -10.14 -10.50
C LEU A 6 9.86 -9.01 -11.51
N ILE A 7 9.82 -7.77 -11.03
CA ILE A 7 9.67 -6.55 -11.86
C ILE A 7 10.74 -6.47 -12.95
N ARG A 8 12.01 -6.72 -12.60
CA ARG A 8 13.09 -6.77 -13.58
C ARG A 8 12.94 -7.89 -14.61
N SER A 9 12.53 -9.08 -14.16
CA SER A 9 12.42 -10.26 -15.04
C SER A 9 11.19 -10.28 -15.94
N GLN A 10 10.15 -9.52 -15.58
CA GLN A 10 8.83 -9.53 -16.24
C GLN A 10 8.30 -8.11 -16.45
N SER A 11 9.19 -7.17 -16.78
CA SER A 11 8.86 -5.74 -16.87
C SER A 11 7.73 -5.45 -17.87
N GLU A 12 7.75 -6.11 -19.04
CA GLU A 12 6.71 -5.96 -20.06
C GLU A 12 5.34 -6.45 -19.58
N ALA A 13 5.29 -7.62 -18.95
CA ALA A 13 4.05 -8.19 -18.42
C ALA A 13 3.46 -7.32 -17.29
N ILE A 14 4.32 -6.74 -16.45
CA ILE A 14 3.91 -5.83 -15.38
C ILE A 14 3.42 -4.51 -15.95
N ALA A 15 4.11 -3.95 -16.95
CA ALA A 15 3.66 -2.74 -17.62
C ALA A 15 2.29 -2.94 -18.29
N GLU A 16 2.07 -4.09 -18.92
CA GLU A 16 0.77 -4.44 -19.52
C GLU A 16 -0.30 -4.64 -18.44
N ASN A 17 0.03 -5.29 -17.33
CA ASN A 17 -0.88 -5.42 -16.19
C ASN A 17 -1.30 -4.06 -15.61
N CYS A 18 -0.37 -3.11 -15.50
CA CYS A 18 -0.69 -1.74 -15.08
C CYS A 18 -1.69 -1.08 -16.04
N LYS A 19 -1.46 -1.18 -17.36
CA LYS A 19 -2.38 -0.65 -18.38
C LYS A 19 -3.76 -1.28 -18.29
N ASN A 20 -3.84 -2.62 -18.19
CA ASN A 20 -5.10 -3.34 -18.06
C ASN A 20 -5.87 -2.98 -16.80
N ARG A 21 -5.17 -2.52 -15.75
CA ARG A 21 -5.76 -2.02 -14.50
C ARG A 21 -5.96 -0.51 -14.47
N ASN A 22 -5.74 0.18 -15.60
CA ASN A 22 -5.84 1.64 -15.72
C ASN A 22 -4.95 2.40 -14.73
N VAL A 23 -3.78 1.83 -14.42
CA VAL A 23 -2.75 2.46 -13.59
C VAL A 23 -1.71 3.07 -14.52
N ASP A 24 -1.62 4.39 -14.54
CA ASP A 24 -0.58 5.12 -15.25
C ASP A 24 0.73 5.09 -14.44
N LEU A 25 1.68 4.28 -14.89
CA LEU A 25 2.94 4.06 -14.19
C LEU A 25 4.11 3.87 -15.16
N ASP A 26 5.18 4.63 -14.94
CA ASP A 26 6.42 4.50 -15.69
C ASP A 26 7.30 3.38 -15.10
N VAL A 27 7.03 2.14 -15.54
CA VAL A 27 7.85 0.96 -15.21
C VAL A 27 9.32 1.13 -15.65
N PRO A 28 9.63 1.68 -16.84
CA PRO A 28 11.00 2.02 -17.21
C PRO A 28 11.72 2.92 -16.20
N GLU A 29 11.08 3.98 -15.72
CA GLU A 29 11.68 4.88 -14.72
C GLU A 29 11.96 4.15 -13.39
N LEU A 30 11.06 3.28 -12.95
CA LEU A 30 11.29 2.44 -11.78
C LEU A 30 12.56 1.58 -11.94
N LEU A 31 12.74 0.95 -13.10
CA LEU A 31 13.90 0.11 -13.39
C LEU A 31 15.20 0.92 -13.43
N ARG A 32 15.15 2.14 -13.97
CA ARG A 32 16.29 3.08 -13.98
C ARG A 32 16.69 3.44 -12.55
N LEU A 33 15.73 3.83 -11.70
CA LEU A 33 15.98 4.14 -10.29
C LEU A 33 16.51 2.92 -9.53
N ASP A 34 15.95 1.72 -9.77
CA ASP A 34 16.44 0.49 -9.16
C ASP A 34 17.89 0.16 -9.54
N GLU A 35 18.27 0.40 -10.80
CA GLU A 35 19.64 0.25 -11.26
C GLU A 35 20.59 1.22 -10.54
N GLU A 36 20.22 2.50 -10.43
CA GLU A 36 21.02 3.49 -9.71
C GLU A 36 21.17 3.15 -8.23
N VAL A 37 20.08 2.74 -7.57
CA VAL A 37 20.11 2.36 -6.15
C VAL A 37 21.04 1.16 -5.92
N ARG A 38 20.99 0.15 -6.79
CA ARG A 38 21.92 -1.00 -6.74
C ARG A 38 23.37 -0.58 -6.97
N GLY A 39 23.59 0.34 -7.92
CA GLY A 39 24.91 0.91 -8.20
C GLY A 39 25.49 1.64 -6.98
N LEU A 40 24.70 2.50 -6.36
CA LEU A 40 25.08 3.22 -5.14
C LEU A 40 25.30 2.27 -3.96
N ASN A 41 24.50 1.23 -3.81
CA ASN A 41 24.71 0.21 -2.77
C ASN A 41 26.08 -0.46 -2.94
N THR A 42 26.45 -0.82 -4.17
CA THR A 42 27.75 -1.42 -4.47
C THR A 42 28.91 -0.45 -4.20
N GLN A 43 28.73 0.84 -4.49
CA GLN A 43 29.71 1.88 -4.17
C GLN A 43 29.87 2.06 -2.65
N LEU A 44 28.77 2.07 -1.90
CA LEU A 44 28.81 2.12 -0.43
C LEU A 44 29.58 0.94 0.16
N ASP A 45 29.30 -0.27 -0.32
CA ASP A 45 30.00 -1.47 0.14
C ASP A 45 31.51 -1.39 -0.14
N THR A 46 31.89 -0.86 -1.32
CA THR A 46 33.30 -0.64 -1.69
C THR A 46 33.99 0.38 -0.78
N VAL A 47 33.37 1.54 -0.55
CA VAL A 47 33.93 2.59 0.32
C VAL A 47 34.07 2.08 1.76
N ARG A 48 33.07 1.36 2.26
CA ARG A 48 33.10 0.73 3.60
C ARG A 48 34.22 -0.29 3.71
N GLN A 49 34.42 -1.12 2.69
CA GLN A 49 35.53 -2.07 2.65
C GLN A 49 36.88 -1.34 2.73
N GLN A 50 37.08 -0.30 1.92
CA GLN A 50 38.33 0.48 1.92
C GLN A 50 38.59 1.15 3.29
N ARG A 51 37.56 1.71 3.93
CA ARG A 51 37.65 2.27 5.29
C ARG A 51 38.05 1.21 6.31
N ASN A 52 37.46 0.01 6.23
CA ASN A 52 37.80 -1.11 7.12
C ASN A 52 39.25 -1.58 6.91
N GLU A 53 39.72 -1.63 5.67
CA GLU A 53 41.12 -1.94 5.36
C GLU A 53 42.08 -0.91 5.94
N ILE A 54 41.78 0.38 5.80
CA ILE A 54 42.59 1.46 6.38
C ILE A 54 42.59 1.38 7.91
N SER A 55 41.42 1.18 8.53
CA SER A 55 41.29 0.97 9.97
C SER A 55 42.14 -0.20 10.47
N ASN A 56 42.15 -1.31 9.72
CA ASN A 56 42.99 -2.47 10.03
C ASN A 56 44.49 -2.20 9.86
N ARG A 57 44.90 -1.43 8.83
CA ARG A 57 46.30 -1.01 8.66
C ARG A 57 46.78 -0.14 9.81
N MET A 58 45.93 0.77 10.30
CA MET A 58 46.23 1.67 11.43
C MET A 58 46.33 0.98 12.80
N LYS A 59 45.94 -0.30 12.92
CA LYS A 59 46.13 -1.08 14.17
C LYS A 59 47.59 -1.49 14.40
N LYS A 60 48.42 -1.53 13.35
CA LYS A 60 49.85 -1.82 13.47
C LYS A 60 50.60 -0.58 13.99
N PRO A 61 51.73 -0.75 14.70
CA PRO A 61 52.60 0.38 15.03
C PRO A 61 53.11 1.00 13.72
N LEU A 62 52.81 2.28 13.52
CA LEU A 62 53.20 3.06 12.34
C LEU A 62 53.91 4.33 12.80
N SER A 63 54.87 4.81 12.01
CA SER A 63 55.43 6.15 12.21
C SER A 63 54.37 7.24 11.92
N ASN A 64 54.59 8.46 12.43
CA ASN A 64 53.67 9.57 12.16
C ASN A 64 53.57 9.89 10.65
N GLU A 65 54.66 9.74 9.90
CA GLU A 65 54.70 9.98 8.46
C GLU A 65 53.87 8.97 7.66
N GLU A 66 53.79 7.71 8.13
CA GLU A 66 52.96 6.66 7.52
C GLU A 66 51.50 6.74 7.96
N ARG A 67 51.24 7.27 9.17
CA ARG A 67 49.91 7.34 9.76
C ARG A 67 49.09 8.51 9.23
N GLN A 68 49.72 9.67 9.03
CA GLN A 68 49.01 10.88 8.61
C GLN A 68 48.27 10.73 7.25
N PRO A 69 48.86 10.10 6.20
CA PRO A 69 48.16 9.87 4.93
C PRO A 69 46.93 8.94 5.08
N LEU A 70 47.01 7.93 5.95
CA LEU A 70 45.90 7.02 6.21
C LEU A 70 44.73 7.72 6.92
N ILE A 71 45.03 8.66 7.81
CA ILE A 71 44.02 9.50 8.47
C ILE A 71 43.30 10.36 7.43
N GLU A 72 44.05 11.02 6.54
CA GLU A 72 43.47 11.88 5.50
C GLU A 72 42.61 11.08 4.52
N GLN A 73 43.11 9.92 4.07
CA GLN A 73 42.35 9.00 3.21
C GLN A 73 41.08 8.49 3.91
N SER A 74 41.17 8.12 5.19
CA SER A 74 40.00 7.70 5.96
C SER A 74 38.97 8.82 6.12
N LYS A 75 39.40 10.07 6.19
CA LYS A 75 38.50 11.24 6.28
C LYS A 75 37.82 11.48 4.93
N SER A 76 38.58 11.49 3.83
CA SER A 76 38.04 11.62 2.48
C SER A 76 37.00 10.54 2.16
N LEU A 77 37.28 9.28 2.52
CA LEU A 77 36.32 8.18 2.33
C LEU A 77 35.06 8.32 3.19
N ARG A 78 35.16 8.94 4.37
CA ARG A 78 33.98 9.20 5.23
C ARG A 78 33.09 10.29 4.63
N ASP A 79 33.68 11.32 4.06
CA ASP A 79 32.96 12.39 3.37
C ASP A 79 32.30 11.83 2.09
N GLU A 80 33.01 10.97 1.35
CA GLU A 80 32.47 10.26 0.19
C GLU A 80 31.32 9.31 0.57
N GLU A 81 31.48 8.49 1.60
CA GLU A 81 30.41 7.60 2.10
C GLU A 81 29.16 8.41 2.44
N SER A 82 29.30 9.51 3.17
CA SER A 82 28.17 10.35 3.59
C SER A 82 27.40 10.90 2.38
N ARG A 83 28.11 11.34 1.33
CA ARG A 83 27.51 11.82 0.07
C ARG A 83 26.76 10.71 -0.68
N ILE A 84 27.35 9.51 -0.74
CA ILE A 84 26.72 8.37 -1.41
C ILE A 84 25.48 7.91 -0.63
N GLU A 85 25.54 7.89 0.71
CA GLU A 85 24.41 7.52 1.57
C GLU A 85 23.23 8.48 1.41
N GLU A 86 23.49 9.78 1.31
CA GLU A 86 22.44 10.78 1.09
C GLU A 86 21.74 10.56 -0.26
N LYS A 87 22.52 10.37 -1.34
CA LYS A 87 21.97 10.08 -2.67
C LYS A 87 21.22 8.74 -2.69
N PHE A 88 21.77 7.72 -2.04
CA PHE A 88 21.16 6.39 -1.94
C PHE A 88 19.80 6.47 -1.27
N ARG A 89 19.68 7.20 -0.15
CA ARG A 89 18.42 7.36 0.57
C ARG A 89 17.36 8.04 -0.30
N GLY A 90 17.70 9.14 -0.96
CA GLY A 90 16.76 9.86 -1.82
C GLY A 90 16.27 9.03 -3.00
N LEU A 91 17.18 8.38 -3.74
CA LEU A 91 16.77 7.54 -4.87
C LEU A 91 16.03 6.28 -4.44
N LYS A 92 16.40 5.70 -3.29
CA LYS A 92 15.68 4.55 -2.73
C LYS A 92 14.25 4.92 -2.39
N GLU A 93 14.03 6.09 -1.79
CA GLU A 93 12.68 6.57 -1.44
C GLU A 93 11.83 6.75 -2.70
N GLN A 94 12.33 7.45 -3.72
CA GLN A 94 11.65 7.61 -5.01
C GLN A 94 11.33 6.27 -5.69
N ARG A 95 12.29 5.34 -5.68
CA ARG A 95 12.13 3.98 -6.23
C ARG A 95 11.03 3.21 -5.48
N ASP A 96 11.06 3.27 -4.15
CA ASP A 96 10.09 2.57 -3.30
C ASP A 96 8.68 3.17 -3.44
N GLU A 97 8.55 4.49 -3.63
CA GLU A 97 7.27 5.17 -3.92
C GLU A 97 6.64 4.66 -5.22
N ILE A 98 7.41 4.64 -6.32
CA ILE A 98 6.92 4.10 -7.61
C ILE A 98 6.61 2.61 -7.48
N GLN A 99 7.43 1.85 -6.75
CA GLN A 99 7.19 0.42 -6.54
C GLN A 99 5.88 0.15 -5.78
N ARG A 100 5.48 1.00 -4.83
CA ARG A 100 4.22 0.87 -4.08
C ARG A 100 2.99 1.04 -4.95
N MET A 101 3.10 1.82 -6.02
CA MET A 101 2.02 2.05 -6.96
C MET A 101 1.78 0.88 -7.93
N ILE A 102 2.71 -0.08 -8.02
CA ILE A 102 2.51 -1.26 -8.87
C ILE A 102 1.40 -2.15 -8.28
N PRO A 103 0.28 -2.35 -9.00
CA PRO A 103 -0.77 -3.24 -8.56
C PRO A 103 -0.31 -4.71 -8.58
N ASN A 104 -0.99 -5.57 -7.81
CA ASN A 104 -0.84 -7.01 -7.97
C ASN A 104 -1.16 -7.44 -9.42
N LEU A 105 -0.51 -8.52 -9.85
CA LEU A 105 -0.82 -9.19 -11.12
C LEU A 105 -2.28 -9.66 -11.12
N THR A 106 -3.01 -9.28 -12.15
CA THR A 106 -4.37 -9.72 -12.39
C THR A 106 -4.35 -11.19 -12.80
N HIS A 107 -5.34 -11.96 -12.34
CA HIS A 107 -5.51 -13.33 -12.81
C HIS A 107 -5.80 -13.34 -14.32
N PRO A 108 -5.26 -14.29 -15.12
CA PRO A 108 -5.49 -14.34 -16.56
C PRO A 108 -6.97 -14.43 -16.97
N ASP A 109 -7.80 -15.04 -16.12
CA ASP A 109 -9.25 -15.19 -16.36
C ASP A 109 -10.06 -13.95 -15.95
N SER A 110 -9.44 -12.95 -15.33
CA SER A 110 -10.16 -11.72 -14.99
C SER A 110 -10.45 -10.91 -16.26
N PRO A 111 -11.68 -10.40 -16.43
CA PRO A 111 -12.01 -9.57 -17.58
C PRO A 111 -11.17 -8.29 -17.58
N ILE A 112 -10.77 -7.85 -18.77
CA ILE A 112 -10.12 -6.55 -18.98
C ILE A 112 -11.23 -5.52 -19.20
N GLY A 113 -11.26 -4.50 -18.36
CA GLY A 113 -12.27 -3.46 -18.36
C GLY A 113 -11.75 -2.13 -17.83
N ARG A 114 -12.47 -1.05 -18.15
CA ARG A 114 -12.19 0.30 -17.68
C ARG A 114 -13.14 0.74 -16.58
N THR A 115 -14.41 0.40 -16.72
CA THR A 115 -15.47 0.80 -15.78
C THR A 115 -16.17 -0.43 -15.22
N ASP A 116 -17.07 -0.20 -14.28
CA ASP A 116 -17.96 -1.23 -13.74
C ASP A 116 -18.93 -1.80 -14.78
N GLU A 117 -19.15 -1.11 -15.90
CA GLU A 117 -19.94 -1.59 -17.05
C GLU A 117 -19.27 -2.79 -17.77
N ASP A 118 -17.95 -2.93 -17.65
CA ASP A 118 -17.20 -4.04 -18.26
C ASP A 118 -17.19 -5.31 -17.39
N ASN A 119 -17.83 -5.26 -16.21
CA ASN A 119 -17.94 -6.42 -15.33
C ASN A 119 -18.83 -7.51 -15.94
N LEU A 120 -18.39 -8.76 -15.83
CA LEU A 120 -19.13 -9.91 -16.34
C LEU A 120 -20.02 -10.53 -15.23
N PRO A 121 -21.37 -10.55 -15.39
CA PRO A 121 -22.23 -11.23 -14.43
C PRO A 121 -22.00 -12.74 -14.50
N LEU A 122 -21.62 -13.34 -13.36
CA LEU A 122 -21.34 -14.78 -13.29
C LEU A 122 -22.59 -15.62 -13.02
N ARG A 123 -23.51 -15.11 -12.20
CA ARG A 123 -24.77 -15.76 -11.86
C ARG A 123 -25.76 -14.76 -11.27
N GLU A 124 -27.04 -15.03 -11.48
CA GLU A 124 -28.14 -14.38 -10.77
C GLU A 124 -28.77 -15.39 -9.81
N VAL A 125 -29.06 -14.97 -8.58
CA VAL A 125 -29.64 -15.83 -7.55
C VAL A 125 -30.85 -15.12 -6.93
N GLY A 126 -31.99 -15.82 -6.91
CA GLY A 126 -33.25 -15.27 -6.42
C GLY A 126 -34.11 -14.67 -7.53
N LYS A 127 -35.11 -13.89 -7.14
CA LYS A 127 -35.99 -13.14 -8.04
C LYS A 127 -36.12 -11.73 -7.50
N VAL A 128 -36.02 -10.73 -8.39
CA VAL A 128 -36.31 -9.33 -8.03
C VAL A 128 -37.81 -9.25 -7.71
N PRO A 129 -38.20 -8.74 -6.52
CA PRO A 129 -39.61 -8.58 -6.18
C PRO A 129 -40.32 -7.61 -7.13
N GLU A 130 -41.55 -7.96 -7.51
CA GLU A 130 -42.46 -7.05 -8.19
C GLU A 130 -43.42 -6.45 -7.16
N TYR A 131 -43.61 -5.14 -7.22
CA TYR A 131 -44.49 -4.39 -6.32
C TYR A 131 -45.69 -3.86 -7.09
N ASP A 132 -46.87 -3.89 -6.47
CA ASP A 132 -48.10 -3.25 -6.96
C ASP A 132 -48.23 -1.78 -6.48
N PHE A 133 -47.16 -1.25 -5.87
CA PHE A 133 -47.02 0.13 -5.41
C PHE A 133 -45.67 0.71 -5.83
N GLU A 134 -45.57 2.04 -5.80
CA GLU A 134 -44.29 2.74 -6.00
C GLU A 134 -43.36 2.49 -4.81
N ALA A 135 -42.32 1.68 -5.03
CA ALA A 135 -41.36 1.34 -4.00
C ALA A 135 -40.53 2.58 -3.61
N LYS A 136 -40.55 2.90 -2.31
CA LYS A 136 -39.68 3.91 -1.71
C LYS A 136 -38.25 3.40 -1.59
N ASP A 137 -37.28 4.29 -1.72
CA ASP A 137 -35.89 3.94 -1.45
C ASP A 137 -35.61 3.81 0.06
N HIS A 138 -34.40 3.38 0.39
CA HIS A 138 -34.01 3.16 1.79
C HIS A 138 -33.98 4.46 2.62
N VAL A 139 -33.68 5.61 2.02
CA VAL A 139 -33.64 6.91 2.71
C VAL A 139 -35.06 7.34 3.06
N GLU A 140 -35.96 7.32 2.07
CA GLU A 140 -37.36 7.69 2.25
C GLU A 140 -38.05 6.81 3.30
N LEU A 141 -37.76 5.50 3.30
CA LEU A 141 -38.27 4.57 4.30
C LEU A 141 -37.72 4.87 5.70
N MET A 142 -36.41 5.10 5.82
CA MET A 142 -35.78 5.37 7.10
C MET A 142 -36.27 6.69 7.71
N GLU A 143 -36.44 7.74 6.91
CA GLU A 143 -36.99 9.03 7.37
C GLU A 143 -38.46 8.90 7.79
N ALA A 144 -39.29 8.27 6.96
CA ALA A 144 -40.71 8.09 7.26
C ALA A 144 -40.99 7.26 8.52
N LEU A 145 -40.04 6.39 8.90
CA LEU A 145 -40.12 5.53 10.08
C LEU A 145 -39.31 6.06 11.28
N ASP A 146 -38.73 7.26 11.19
CA ASP A 146 -37.86 7.86 12.21
C ASP A 146 -36.67 6.96 12.62
N LEU A 147 -36.05 6.30 11.65
CA LEU A 147 -34.97 5.31 11.83
C LEU A 147 -33.56 5.87 11.61
N VAL A 148 -33.44 7.12 11.15
CA VAL A 148 -32.15 7.74 10.85
C VAL A 148 -32.16 9.22 11.21
N ASP A 149 -31.02 9.75 11.64
CA ASP A 149 -30.75 11.18 11.81
C ASP A 149 -29.49 11.56 11.02
N PHE A 150 -29.72 12.04 9.79
CA PHE A 150 -28.66 12.52 8.90
C PHE A 150 -28.10 13.87 9.34
N GLU A 151 -28.93 14.77 9.87
CA GLU A 151 -28.48 16.10 10.30
C GLU A 151 -27.51 15.99 11.48
N GLY A 152 -27.87 15.20 12.49
CA GLY A 152 -27.04 14.91 13.65
C GLY A 152 -25.71 14.27 13.24
N GLY A 153 -25.76 13.26 12.36
CA GLY A 153 -24.54 12.62 11.87
C GLY A 153 -23.63 13.58 11.09
N ALA A 154 -24.22 14.38 10.19
CA ALA A 154 -23.49 15.38 9.42
C ALA A 154 -22.86 16.47 10.30
N LYS A 155 -23.56 16.90 11.34
CA LYS A 155 -23.05 17.86 12.32
C LYS A 155 -21.85 17.34 13.11
N VAL A 156 -21.81 16.04 13.38
CA VAL A 156 -20.76 15.43 14.22
C VAL A 156 -19.55 14.98 13.41
N ALA A 157 -19.76 14.34 12.26
CA ALA A 157 -18.70 13.71 11.48
C ALA A 157 -18.57 14.22 10.04
N GLY A 158 -19.44 15.15 9.60
CA GLY A 158 -19.44 15.71 8.25
C GLY A 158 -20.33 14.93 7.28
N GLN A 159 -20.32 15.33 6.00
CA GLN A 159 -21.13 14.69 4.96
C GLN A 159 -20.89 13.18 4.88
N LYS A 160 -21.93 12.41 4.54
CA LYS A 160 -21.97 10.94 4.43
C LYS A 160 -21.97 10.18 5.77
N PHE A 161 -22.17 10.86 6.89
CA PHE A 161 -22.38 10.24 8.20
C PHE A 161 -23.81 10.46 8.70
N TYR A 162 -24.34 9.50 9.46
CA TYR A 162 -25.70 9.49 10.00
C TYR A 162 -25.75 8.73 11.32
N TYR A 163 -26.77 9.00 12.14
CA TYR A 163 -27.12 8.15 13.27
C TYR A 163 -28.25 7.21 12.89
N LEU A 164 -28.14 5.93 13.25
CA LEU A 164 -29.30 5.04 13.27
C LEU A 164 -30.13 5.29 14.52
N LYS A 165 -31.45 5.17 14.39
CA LYS A 165 -32.44 5.37 15.45
C LYS A 165 -33.37 4.18 15.59
N ASN A 166 -33.97 4.06 16.77
CA ASN A 166 -35.08 3.15 17.06
C ASN A 166 -34.79 1.71 16.57
N GLN A 167 -35.71 1.11 15.81
CA GLN A 167 -35.59 -0.28 15.36
C GLN A 167 -34.39 -0.52 14.44
N ALA A 168 -33.87 0.50 13.75
CA ALA A 168 -32.72 0.33 12.87
C ALA A 168 -31.42 0.06 13.64
N VAL A 169 -31.29 0.58 14.87
CA VAL A 169 -30.16 0.23 15.76
C VAL A 169 -30.16 -1.27 16.06
N PHE A 170 -31.32 -1.81 16.42
CA PHE A 170 -31.44 -3.24 16.73
C PHE A 170 -31.31 -4.11 15.48
N LEU A 171 -31.80 -3.64 14.32
CA LEU A 171 -31.67 -4.34 13.05
C LEU A 171 -30.20 -4.45 12.62
N GLU A 172 -29.43 -3.37 12.70
CA GLU A 172 -27.99 -3.37 12.42
C GLU A 172 -27.24 -4.38 13.30
N LEU A 173 -27.49 -4.33 14.62
CA LEU A 173 -26.89 -5.28 15.56
C LEU A 173 -27.31 -6.72 15.29
N ALA A 174 -28.57 -6.96 14.89
CA ALA A 174 -29.06 -8.29 14.55
C ALA A 174 -28.38 -8.84 13.30
N LEU A 175 -28.21 -8.01 12.26
CA LEU A 175 -27.54 -8.38 11.01
C LEU A 175 -26.05 -8.70 11.24
N ALA A 176 -25.34 -7.84 12.01
CA ALA A 176 -23.96 -8.08 12.36
C ALA A 176 -23.78 -9.41 13.13
N ASN A 177 -24.65 -9.67 14.12
CA ASN A 177 -24.62 -10.92 14.88
C ASN A 177 -24.96 -12.15 14.01
N TYR A 178 -25.94 -12.02 13.12
CA TYR A 178 -26.29 -13.09 12.17
C TYR A 178 -25.09 -13.47 11.29
N ALA A 179 -24.41 -12.49 10.71
CA ALA A 179 -23.22 -12.71 9.89
C ALA A 179 -22.08 -13.37 10.68
N LEU A 180 -21.81 -12.91 11.91
CA LEU A 180 -20.79 -13.50 12.78
C LEU A 180 -21.10 -14.95 13.15
N ASN A 181 -22.37 -15.27 13.43
CA ASN A 181 -22.79 -16.64 13.71
C ASN A 181 -22.61 -17.55 12.51
N LEU A 182 -23.03 -17.09 11.32
CA LEU A 182 -22.85 -17.83 10.07
C LEU A 182 -21.36 -18.13 9.82
N LEU A 183 -20.49 -17.12 9.92
CA LEU A 183 -19.04 -17.30 9.73
C LEU A 183 -18.44 -18.25 10.76
N ARG A 184 -18.90 -18.21 12.01
CA ARG A 184 -18.46 -19.16 13.04
C ARG A 184 -18.83 -20.60 12.69
N GLU A 185 -20.02 -20.83 12.14
CA GLU A 185 -20.45 -22.16 11.68
C GLU A 185 -19.63 -22.66 10.49
N GLU A 186 -19.17 -21.75 9.62
CA GLU A 186 -18.21 -22.01 8.54
C GLU A 186 -16.75 -22.18 9.04
N GLY A 187 -16.52 -22.15 10.34
CA GLY A 187 -15.22 -22.42 10.96
C GLY A 187 -14.28 -21.22 11.11
N PHE A 188 -14.77 -19.99 10.86
CA PHE A 188 -13.99 -18.78 11.12
C PHE A 188 -13.93 -18.47 12.63
N THR A 189 -12.79 -17.95 13.09
CA THR A 189 -12.62 -17.44 14.46
C THR A 189 -12.94 -15.94 14.48
N PRO A 190 -14.02 -15.49 15.16
CA PRO A 190 -14.35 -14.07 15.22
C PRO A 190 -13.38 -13.31 16.13
N PHE A 191 -12.97 -12.12 15.70
CA PHE A 191 -12.18 -11.17 16.48
C PHE A 191 -12.88 -9.82 16.52
N MET A 192 -12.77 -9.12 17.64
CA MET A 192 -13.03 -7.69 17.75
C MET A 192 -11.68 -6.97 17.79
N THR A 193 -11.47 -6.05 16.86
CA THR A 193 -10.16 -5.40 16.66
C THR A 193 -10.21 -3.93 17.07
N PRO A 194 -9.05 -3.28 17.29
CA PRO A 194 -8.99 -1.83 17.40
C PRO A 194 -9.44 -1.16 16.08
N ASP A 195 -10.19 -0.07 16.19
CA ASP A 195 -10.64 0.73 15.03
C ASP A 195 -9.53 1.63 14.45
N LEU A 196 -8.47 1.87 15.24
CA LEU A 196 -7.32 2.67 14.85
C LEU A 196 -6.10 1.79 14.62
N ALA A 197 -5.42 2.00 13.50
CA ALA A 197 -4.21 1.29 13.12
C ALA A 197 -3.04 2.26 12.89
N ARG A 198 -1.82 1.77 13.07
CA ARG A 198 -0.60 2.52 12.70
C ARG A 198 -0.45 2.51 11.17
N ASN A 199 0.13 3.58 10.59
CA ASN A 199 0.37 3.68 9.14
C ASN A 199 1.06 2.45 8.55
N GLN A 200 2.07 1.91 9.23
CA GLN A 200 2.77 0.69 8.79
C GLN A 200 1.84 -0.52 8.54
N ILE A 201 0.71 -0.61 9.26
CA ILE A 201 -0.29 -1.67 9.07
C ILE A 201 -1.11 -1.39 7.82
N LEU A 202 -1.53 -0.13 7.63
CA LEU A 202 -2.27 0.33 6.46
C LEU A 202 -1.44 0.17 5.18
N ASP A 203 -0.17 0.59 5.21
CA ASP A 203 0.78 0.42 4.12
C ASP A 203 0.98 -1.07 3.78
N GLY A 204 1.01 -1.93 4.79
CA GLY A 204 1.20 -3.37 4.64
C GLY A 204 0.06 -4.07 3.92
N ILE A 205 -1.18 -3.58 4.06
CA ILE A 205 -2.37 -4.10 3.37
C ILE A 205 -2.65 -3.39 2.04
N GLY A 206 -1.79 -2.44 1.64
CA GLY A 206 -1.98 -1.65 0.43
C GLY A 206 -3.12 -0.63 0.52
N PHE A 207 -3.50 -0.22 1.74
CA PHE A 207 -4.51 0.80 1.93
C PHE A 207 -3.96 2.16 1.49
N ASN A 208 -4.50 2.71 0.42
CA ASN A 208 -4.22 4.06 -0.05
C ASN A 208 -5.48 4.92 0.15
N PRO A 209 -5.56 5.72 1.24
CA PRO A 209 -6.75 6.50 1.55
C PRO A 209 -6.98 7.59 0.52
N ARG A 210 -7.77 7.26 -0.51
CA ARG A 210 -8.10 8.08 -1.67
C ARG A 210 -6.85 8.31 -2.52
N GLY A 211 -6.83 7.68 -3.70
CA GLY A 211 -5.93 8.13 -4.76
C GLY A 211 -6.09 9.65 -4.88
N GLU A 212 -4.98 10.37 -4.90
CA GLU A 212 -5.03 11.80 -5.25
C GLU A 212 -5.70 12.00 -6.61
#